data_AF-A0A5C6U3A2-F1
#
_entry.id   AF-A0A5C6U3A2-F1
#
_cell.length_a   1.000
_cell.length_b   1.000
_cell.length_c   1.000
_cell.angle_alpha   90.00
_cell.angle_beta   90.00
_cell.angle_gamma   90.00
#
_symmetry.space_group_name_H-M   'P 1'
#
loop_
_entity.id
_entity.type
_entity.pdbx_description
1 polymer ?
#
loop_
_entity_poly.entity_id
_entity_poly.type
_entity_poly.pdbx_seq_one_letter_code
_entity_poly.pdbx_strand_id
1 'polypeptide(L)'
;MRLTLRMSRADASAVLAAARLAGQPPGDFVADLLAGQPVPMPASDRAETVGALIAACADLSTFSRNLSHLVSLLRQGAFRPAEEYRPMLTTLSIDVREHLDHLTRALVDLQPRRGKGMQQRRSGAAQPGGRS
;
A
#
# COMPACT_ATOMS: atom_id res chain seq x y z
N MET A 1 -32.13 -5.00 8.52
CA MET A 1 -32.47 -3.57 8.66
C MET A 1 -32.34 -2.90 7.30
N ARG A 2 -33.27 -2.03 6.89
CA ARG A 2 -33.23 -1.33 5.58
C ARG A 2 -33.27 0.17 5.82
N LEU A 3 -32.27 0.88 5.30
CA LEU A 3 -32.15 2.34 5.37
C LEU A 3 -32.38 2.95 3.99
N THR A 4 -32.94 4.15 3.96
CA THR A 4 -33.12 4.93 2.72
C THR A 4 -32.37 6.24 2.86
N LEU A 5 -31.37 6.44 1.99
CA LEU A 5 -30.55 7.64 1.98
C LEU A 5 -30.94 8.50 0.78
N ARG A 6 -31.28 9.77 1.03
CA ARG A 6 -31.52 10.78 -0.02
C ARG A 6 -30.24 11.54 -0.29
N MET A 7 -29.90 11.67 -1.57
CA MET A 7 -28.70 12.34 -2.04
C MET A 7 -28.94 12.90 -3.44
N SER A 8 -28.08 13.82 -3.88
CA SER A 8 -28.16 14.34 -5.24
C SER A 8 -27.80 13.24 -6.25
N ARG A 9 -28.18 13.43 -7.53
CA ARG A 9 -27.81 12.50 -8.61
C ARG A 9 -26.29 12.40 -8.77
N ALA A 10 -25.58 13.51 -8.58
CA ALA A 10 -24.12 13.55 -8.65
C ALA A 10 -23.49 12.69 -7.55
N ASP A 11 -23.96 12.84 -6.31
CA ASP A 11 -23.46 12.06 -5.17
C ASP A 11 -23.75 10.56 -5.34
N ALA A 12 -24.95 10.22 -5.81
CA ALA A 12 -25.32 8.83 -6.09
C ALA A 12 -24.39 8.21 -7.14
N SER A 13 -24.08 8.96 -8.22
CA SER A 13 -23.15 8.48 -9.24
C SER A 13 -21.72 8.31 -8.72
N ALA A 14 -21.26 9.21 -7.85
CA ALA A 14 -19.94 9.13 -7.24
C ALA A 14 -19.82 7.92 -6.31
N VAL A 15 -20.83 7.65 -5.48
CA VAL A 15 -20.87 6.48 -4.58
C VAL A 15 -20.86 5.18 -5.39
N LEU A 16 -21.63 5.09 -6.47
CA LEU A 16 -21.66 3.90 -7.33
C LEU A 16 -20.32 3.68 -8.05
N ALA A 17 -19.67 4.75 -8.51
CA ALA A 17 -18.35 4.68 -9.12
C ALA A 17 -17.29 4.23 -8.10
N ALA A 18 -17.31 4.79 -6.89
CA ALA A 18 -16.39 4.41 -5.81
C ALA A 18 -16.59 2.95 -5.37
N ALA A 19 -17.84 2.49 -5.22
CA ALA A 19 -18.14 1.10 -4.90
C ALA A 19 -17.62 0.13 -5.98
N ARG A 20 -17.77 0.50 -7.27
CA ARG A 20 -17.21 -0.28 -8.38
C ARG A 20 -15.69 -0.32 -8.36
N LEU A 21 -15.01 0.80 -8.10
CA LEU A 21 -13.55 0.85 -7.99
C LEU A 21 -13.04 0.01 -6.81
N ALA A 22 -13.78 0.00 -5.71
CA ALA A 22 -13.52 -0.86 -4.55
C ALA A 22 -13.88 -2.34 -4.78
N GLY A 23 -14.53 -2.68 -5.91
CA GLY A 23 -14.98 -4.04 -6.22
C GLY A 23 -16.10 -4.55 -5.29
N GLN A 24 -16.82 -3.65 -4.62
CA GLN A 24 -17.87 -4.00 -3.65
C GLN A 24 -19.26 -3.68 -4.20
N PRO A 25 -20.31 -4.43 -3.80
CA PRO A 25 -21.67 -4.03 -4.06
C PRO A 25 -21.97 -2.70 -3.30
N PRO A 26 -22.77 -1.78 -3.88
CA PRO A 26 -22.99 -0.46 -3.31
C PRO A 26 -23.53 -0.44 -1.87
N GLY A 27 -24.33 -1.44 -1.50
CA GLY A 27 -24.89 -1.57 -0.14
C GLY A 27 -23.81 -1.81 0.90
N ASP A 28 -22.89 -2.73 0.63
CA ASP A 28 -21.78 -3.07 1.53
C ASP A 28 -20.80 -1.91 1.62
N PHE A 29 -20.50 -1.26 0.49
CA PHE A 29 -19.66 -0.06 0.46
C PHE A 29 -20.22 1.07 1.34
N VAL A 30 -21.54 1.33 1.26
CA VAL A 30 -22.18 2.35 2.09
C VAL A 30 -22.24 1.91 3.57
N ALA A 31 -22.49 0.63 3.84
CA ALA A 31 -22.47 0.10 5.20
C ALA A 31 -21.09 0.24 5.86
N ASP A 32 -20.02 -0.08 5.12
CA ASP A 32 -18.63 0.09 5.53
C ASP A 32 -18.31 1.57 5.79
N LEU A 33 -18.74 2.46 4.88
CA LEU A 33 -18.56 3.90 5.04
C LEU A 33 -19.28 4.43 6.29
N LEU A 34 -20.50 3.97 6.57
CA LEU A 34 -21.25 4.32 7.77
C LEU A 34 -20.62 3.75 9.05
N ALA A 35 -20.04 2.55 8.98
CA ALA A 35 -19.28 1.93 10.06
C ALA A 35 -17.90 2.59 10.27
N GLY A 36 -17.54 3.59 9.46
CA GLY A 36 -16.24 4.27 9.49
C GLY A 36 -15.10 3.33 9.09
N GLN A 37 -15.40 2.26 8.36
CA GLN A 37 -14.39 1.37 7.84
C GLN A 37 -13.58 2.09 6.76
N PRO A 38 -12.26 1.85 6.74
CA PRO A 38 -11.39 2.35 5.70
C PRO A 38 -11.86 1.88 4.31
N VAL A 39 -11.97 2.81 3.36
CA VAL A 39 -12.28 2.47 1.98
C VAL A 39 -11.11 1.66 1.40
N PRO A 40 -11.35 0.48 0.82
CA PRO A 40 -10.30 -0.30 0.19
C PRO A 40 -9.64 0.49 -0.96
N MET A 41 -8.33 0.34 -1.11
CA MET A 41 -7.63 0.81 -2.32
C MET A 41 -8.32 0.25 -3.57
N PRO A 42 -8.45 1.03 -4.66
CA PRO A 42 -9.01 0.54 -5.91
C PRO A 42 -8.36 -0.76 -6.36
N ALA A 43 -9.14 -1.69 -6.91
CA ALA A 43 -8.64 -3.03 -7.25
C ALA A 43 -7.48 -2.99 -8.26
N SER A 44 -7.47 -2.03 -9.20
CA SER A 44 -6.38 -1.79 -10.16
C SER A 44 -5.08 -1.41 -9.44
N ASP A 45 -5.15 -0.39 -8.60
CA ASP A 45 -4.00 0.19 -7.91
C ASP A 45 -3.44 -0.82 -6.90
N ARG A 46 -4.32 -1.62 -6.30
CA ARG A 46 -3.95 -2.72 -5.43
C ARG A 46 -3.19 -3.81 -6.18
N ALA A 47 -3.66 -4.20 -7.36
CA ALA A 47 -2.99 -5.20 -8.19
C ALA A 47 -1.61 -4.71 -8.65
N GLU A 48 -1.50 -3.44 -9.05
CA GLU A 48 -0.22 -2.81 -9.42
C GLU A 48 0.74 -2.78 -8.23
N THR A 49 0.28 -2.31 -7.06
CA THR A 49 1.09 -2.26 -5.83
C THR A 49 1.58 -3.64 -5.39
N VAL A 50 0.72 -4.67 -5.48
CA VAL A 50 1.10 -6.06 -5.18
C VAL A 50 2.08 -6.59 -6.23
N GLY A 51 1.90 -6.27 -7.50
CA GLY A 51 2.83 -6.64 -8.58
C GLY A 51 4.23 -6.08 -8.35
N ALA A 52 4.33 -4.80 -8.01
CA ALA A 52 5.59 -4.14 -7.67
C ALA A 52 6.25 -4.75 -6.42
N LEU A 53 5.45 -5.12 -5.40
CA LEU A 53 5.91 -5.83 -4.21
C LEU A 53 6.53 -7.20 -4.57
N ILE A 54 5.86 -7.97 -5.44
CA ILE A 54 6.35 -9.29 -5.89
C ILE A 54 7.69 -9.13 -6.62
N ALA A 55 7.82 -8.13 -7.50
CA ALA A 55 9.06 -7.84 -8.20
C ALA A 55 10.21 -7.53 -7.22
N ALA A 56 10.00 -6.64 -6.26
CA ALA A 56 11.01 -6.31 -5.24
C ALA A 56 11.43 -7.53 -4.40
N CYS A 57 10.48 -8.41 -4.04
CA CYS A 57 10.80 -9.66 -3.35
C CYS A 57 11.62 -10.64 -4.22
N ALA A 58 11.35 -10.69 -5.53
CA ALA A 58 12.10 -11.52 -6.47
C ALA A 58 13.55 -11.01 -6.62
N ASP A 59 13.74 -9.69 -6.70
CA ASP A 59 15.05 -9.05 -6.79
C ASP A 59 15.88 -9.34 -5.53
N LEU A 60 15.31 -9.13 -4.34
CA LEU A 60 15.99 -9.42 -3.07
C LEU A 60 16.33 -10.91 -2.92
N SER A 61 15.45 -11.81 -3.39
CA SER A 61 15.73 -13.26 -3.42
C SER A 61 16.90 -13.60 -4.35
N THR A 62 17.02 -12.89 -5.46
CA THR A 62 18.16 -13.02 -6.39
C THR A 62 19.45 -12.53 -5.74
N PHE A 63 19.45 -11.37 -5.08
CA PHE A 63 20.61 -10.90 -4.32
C PHE A 63 21.04 -11.88 -3.22
N SER A 64 20.09 -12.45 -2.47
CA SER A 64 20.38 -13.46 -1.45
C SER A 64 21.08 -14.70 -2.03
N ARG A 65 20.60 -15.18 -3.18
CA ARG A 65 21.22 -16.32 -3.89
C ARG A 65 22.62 -15.98 -4.39
N ASN A 66 22.80 -14.79 -4.97
CA ASN A 66 24.10 -14.31 -5.45
C ASN A 66 25.12 -14.19 -4.30
N LEU A 67 24.71 -13.65 -3.15
CA LEU A 67 25.55 -13.59 -1.95
C LEU A 67 25.91 -14.96 -1.42
N SER A 68 24.95 -15.88 -1.36
CA SER A 68 25.19 -17.26 -0.93
C SER A 68 26.19 -17.97 -1.83
N HIS A 69 26.06 -17.76 -3.15
CA HIS A 69 27.00 -18.28 -4.13
C HIS A 69 28.40 -17.67 -3.98
N LEU A 70 28.49 -16.35 -3.81
CA LEU A 70 29.76 -15.66 -3.56
C LEU A 70 30.45 -16.19 -2.30
N VAL A 71 29.72 -16.34 -1.19
CA VAL A 71 30.26 -16.92 0.05
C VAL A 71 30.80 -18.34 -0.21
N SER A 72 30.11 -19.13 -1.02
CA SER A 72 30.60 -20.45 -1.42
C SER A 72 31.90 -20.37 -2.22
N LEU A 73 32.01 -19.46 -3.20
CA LEU A 73 33.23 -19.26 -4.00
C LEU A 73 34.41 -18.85 -3.13
N LEU A 74 34.21 -17.90 -2.21
CA LEU A 74 35.24 -17.42 -1.30
C LEU A 74 35.73 -18.53 -0.37
N ARG A 75 34.83 -19.38 0.13
CA ARG A 75 35.19 -20.56 0.96
C ARG A 75 36.01 -21.59 0.19
N GLN A 76 35.85 -21.66 -1.14
CA GLN A 76 36.61 -22.56 -2.01
C GLN A 76 37.94 -21.96 -2.49
N GLY A 77 38.25 -20.70 -2.11
CA GLY A 77 39.42 -19.98 -2.61
C GLY A 77 39.29 -19.55 -4.08
N ALA A 78 38.08 -19.56 -4.64
CA ALA A 78 37.80 -19.19 -6.02
C ALA A 78 37.68 -17.65 -6.15
N PHE A 79 38.81 -16.95 -6.06
CA PHE A 79 38.84 -15.48 -6.09
C PHE A 79 38.52 -14.88 -7.47
N ARG A 80 38.93 -15.54 -8.55
CA ARG A 80 38.66 -15.05 -9.92
C ARG A 80 37.16 -14.98 -10.24
N PRO A 81 36.37 -16.04 -10.00
CA PRO A 81 34.91 -15.97 -10.14
C PRO A 81 34.25 -15.05 -9.12
N ALA A 82 34.82 -14.90 -7.92
CA ALA A 82 34.29 -13.99 -6.91
C ALA A 82 34.41 -12.50 -7.31
N GLU A 83 35.45 -12.11 -8.05
CA GLU A 83 35.60 -10.73 -8.56
C GLU A 83 34.44 -10.30 -9.47
N GLU A 84 33.75 -11.23 -10.14
CA GLU A 84 32.59 -10.92 -10.99
C GLU A 84 31.41 -10.32 -10.19
N TYR A 85 31.34 -10.59 -8.88
CA TYR A 85 30.31 -10.04 -8.00
C TYR A 85 30.65 -8.64 -7.48
N ARG A 86 31.87 -8.15 -7.73
CA ARG A 86 32.34 -6.87 -7.19
C ARG A 86 31.46 -5.67 -7.62
N PRO A 87 31.02 -5.54 -8.89
CA PRO A 87 30.08 -4.48 -9.27
C PRO A 87 28.75 -4.56 -8.51
N MET A 88 28.17 -5.76 -8.39
CA MET A 88 26.94 -5.96 -7.60
C MET A 88 27.14 -5.53 -6.14
N LEU A 89 28.28 -5.87 -5.52
CA LEU A 89 28.56 -5.48 -4.13
C LEU A 89 28.71 -3.96 -3.95
N THR A 90 29.15 -3.23 -4.98
CA THR A 90 29.27 -1.76 -4.89
C THR A 90 27.92 -1.06 -4.83
N THR A 91 26.86 -1.65 -5.38
CA THR A 91 25.50 -1.07 -5.38
C THR A 91 24.57 -1.73 -4.36
N LEU A 92 24.90 -2.93 -3.89
CA LEU A 92 24.03 -3.77 -3.07
C LEU A 92 23.37 -3.05 -1.88
N SER A 93 24.11 -2.22 -1.14
CA SER A 93 23.57 -1.52 0.03
C SER A 93 22.52 -0.48 -0.35
N ILE A 94 22.68 0.17 -1.51
CA ILE A 94 21.74 1.12 -2.08
C ILE A 94 20.52 0.35 -2.58
N ASP A 95 20.74 -0.68 -3.40
CA ASP A 95 19.66 -1.47 -4.01
C ASP A 95 18.76 -2.11 -2.93
N VAL A 96 19.34 -2.71 -1.90
CA VAL A 96 18.58 -3.30 -0.79
C VAL A 96 17.79 -2.23 -0.03
N ARG A 97 18.37 -1.05 0.23
CA ARG A 97 17.65 0.05 0.89
C ARG A 97 16.49 0.54 0.03
N GLU A 98 16.69 0.71 -1.27
CA GLU A 98 15.63 1.12 -2.20
C GLU A 98 14.49 0.11 -2.24
N HIS A 99 14.79 -1.19 -2.31
CA HIS A 99 13.76 -2.23 -2.25
C HIS A 99 13.02 -2.24 -0.91
N LEU A 100 13.72 -2.08 0.23
CA LEU A 100 13.08 -2.01 1.55
C LEU A 100 12.20 -0.76 1.71
N ASP A 101 12.66 0.40 1.21
CA ASP A 101 11.87 1.63 1.18
C ASP A 101 10.63 1.47 0.28
N HIS A 102 10.78 0.80 -0.85
CA HIS A 102 9.65 0.51 -1.74
C HIS A 102 8.65 -0.44 -1.08
N LEU A 103 9.12 -1.53 -0.47
CA LEU A 103 8.28 -2.49 0.28
C LEU A 103 7.52 -1.79 1.41
N THR A 104 8.18 -0.95 2.21
CA THR A 104 7.53 -0.26 3.32
C THR A 104 6.45 0.72 2.84
N ARG A 105 6.70 1.46 1.76
CA ARG A 105 5.70 2.34 1.12
C ARG A 105 4.52 1.55 0.58
N ALA A 106 4.78 0.49 -0.20
CA ALA A 106 3.74 -0.37 -0.76
C ALA A 106 2.88 -1.00 0.35
N LEU A 107 3.49 -1.43 1.46
CA LEU A 107 2.75 -1.96 2.60
C LEU A 107 1.87 -0.89 3.25
N VAL A 108 2.36 0.35 3.43
CA VAL A 108 1.56 1.47 3.95
C VAL A 108 0.39 1.80 3.00
N ASP A 109 0.62 1.77 1.69
CA ASP A 109 -0.44 2.03 0.71
C ASP A 109 -1.51 0.93 0.72
N LEU A 110 -1.10 -0.32 0.91
CA LEU A 110 -2.01 -1.46 1.08
C LEU A 110 -2.73 -1.47 2.43
N GLN A 111 -2.30 -0.68 3.42
CA GLN A 111 -3.02 -0.58 4.68
C GLN A 111 -4.41 0.04 4.45
N PRO A 112 -5.45 -0.49 5.10
CA PRO A 112 -6.79 0.08 5.00
C PRO A 112 -6.78 1.55 5.47
N ARG A 113 -6.90 2.50 4.52
CA ARG A 113 -6.83 3.94 4.81
C ARG A 113 -8.08 4.39 5.58
N ARG A 114 -7.93 4.58 6.90
CA ARG A 114 -9.02 5.10 7.75
C ARG A 114 -9.44 6.47 7.22
N GLY A 115 -10.68 6.60 6.76
CA GLY A 115 -11.18 7.83 6.15
C GLY A 115 -11.00 9.01 7.11
N LYS A 116 -10.07 9.92 6.79
CA LYS A 116 -9.74 11.12 7.59
C LYS A 116 -10.93 12.10 7.72
N GLY A 117 -12.00 11.91 6.93
CA GLY A 117 -13.16 12.79 6.85
C GLY A 117 -14.06 12.82 8.10
N MET A 118 -13.95 11.85 9.02
CA MET A 118 -14.85 11.78 10.19
C MET A 118 -14.32 12.51 11.44
N GLN A 119 -13.00 12.74 11.52
CA GLN A 119 -12.40 13.45 12.66
C GLN A 119 -12.63 14.98 12.59
N GLN A 120 -12.70 15.56 11.39
CA GLN A 120 -12.81 17.02 11.24
C GLN A 120 -14.19 17.58 11.64
N ARG A 121 -15.27 16.78 11.56
CA ARG A 121 -16.62 17.21 12.00
C ARG A 121 -16.82 17.20 13.51
N ARG A 122 -15.98 16.48 14.29
CA ARG A 122 -16.06 16.50 15.76
C ARG A 122 -15.34 17.69 16.38
N SER A 123 -14.31 18.23 15.73
CA SER A 123 -13.60 19.42 16.21
C SER A 123 -14.33 20.75 15.91
N GLY A 124 -15.32 20.76 15.00
CA GLY A 124 -16.11 21.95 14.69
C GLY A 124 -17.40 22.13 15.52
N ALA A 125 -17.73 21.19 16.41
CA ALA A 125 -18.99 21.20 17.17
C ALA A 125 -18.86 21.70 18.63
N ALA A 126 -17.69 22.23 19.00
CA ALA A 126 -17.43 22.78 20.34
C ALA A 126 -17.17 24.30 20.29
N GLN A 127 -18.15 25.08 19.85
CA GLN A 127 -18.23 26.50 20.21
C GLN A 127 -19.71 26.92 20.32
N PRO A 128 -20.36 26.76 21.48
CA PRO A 128 -21.60 27.46 21.76
C PRO A 128 -21.27 28.90 22.16
N GLY A 129 -21.90 29.85 21.45
CA GLY A 129 -21.78 31.27 21.72
C GLY A 129 -22.25 31.62 23.13
N GLY A 130 -21.38 32.30 23.87
CA GLY A 130 -21.77 33.13 25.01
C GLY A 130 -22.19 34.50 24.49
N ARG A 131 -23.51 34.73 24.47
CA ARG A 131 -24.09 36.07 24.48
C ARG A 131 -24.05 36.60 25.92
N SER A 132 -23.53 37.80 26.10
CA SER A 132 -24.04 38.85 27.01
C SER A 132 -23.70 40.19 26.40
#